data_AF-A0A4Y2C648-F1
#
_entry.id   AF-A0A4Y2C648-F1
#
_cell.length_a   1.000
_cell.length_b   1.000
_cell.length_c   1.000
_cell.angle_alpha   90.00
_cell.angle_beta   90.00
_cell.angle_gamma   90.00
#
_symmetry.space_group_name_H-M   'P 1'
#
loop_
_entity.id
_entity.type
_entity.pdbx_description
1 polymer ?
#
loop_
_entity_poly.entity_id
_entity_poly.type
_entity_poly.pdbx_seq_one_letter_code
_entity_poly.pdbx_strand_id
1 'polypeptide(L)'
;MSFLAQGTKEDLKALAADLGIEVTDDMTFLNMKDLIIKNASYDANFCESCLTFIFSERKAEETLQRDQLEKERNFELEKPKIQAKQSSTIESLKSSDEICPRFNLQRMLPQFEKDGDMDLYLKLC
;
A
#
# COMPACT_ATOMS: atom_id res chain seq x y z
N MET A 1 29.82 24.83 0.10
CA MET A 1 28.61 25.00 0.94
C MET A 1 28.61 23.88 1.98
N SER A 2 28.18 24.12 3.22
CA SER A 2 28.09 23.07 4.25
C SER A 2 27.00 22.05 3.88
N PHE A 3 27.27 20.75 4.01
CA PHE A 3 26.30 19.68 3.68
C PHE A 3 25.00 19.79 4.49
N LEU A 4 25.08 20.30 5.72
CA LEU A 4 23.92 20.59 6.58
C LEU A 4 22.97 21.61 5.96
N ALA A 5 23.42 22.47 5.04
CA ALA A 5 22.57 23.44 4.37
C ALA A 5 21.71 22.85 3.23
N GLN A 6 21.97 21.60 2.84
CA GLN A 6 21.21 20.90 1.79
C GLN A 6 19.94 20.23 2.32
N GLY A 7 19.87 19.99 3.63
CA GLY A 7 18.74 19.33 4.28
C GLY A 7 17.59 20.29 4.62
N THR A 8 16.43 19.71 4.88
CA THR A 8 15.26 20.38 5.47
C THR A 8 15.39 20.47 7.00
N LYS A 9 14.45 21.19 7.64
CA LYS A 9 14.39 21.28 9.10
C LYS A 9 14.15 19.89 9.72
N GLU A 10 13.32 19.08 9.07
CA GLU A 10 12.99 17.72 9.44
C GLU A 10 14.21 16.81 9.33
N ASP A 11 15.01 16.95 8.26
CA ASP A 11 16.25 16.20 8.09
C ASP A 11 17.27 16.52 9.21
N LEU A 12 17.36 17.79 9.62
CA LEU A 12 18.21 18.18 10.76
C LEU A 12 17.70 17.65 12.11
N LYS A 13 16.38 17.54 12.30
CA LYS A 13 15.81 16.92 13.50
C LYS A 13 16.13 15.43 13.55
N ALA A 14 16.00 14.71 12.44
CA ALA A 14 16.37 13.31 12.34
C ALA A 14 17.86 13.10 12.64
N LEU A 15 18.73 13.91 12.01
CA LEU A 15 20.16 13.87 12.30
C LEU A 15 20.47 14.17 13.77
N ALA A 16 19.79 15.14 14.38
CA ALA A 16 19.97 15.45 15.79
C ALA A 16 19.54 14.26 16.69
N ALA A 17 18.43 13.60 16.37
CA ALA A 17 18.00 12.40 17.07
C ALA A 17 19.03 11.26 16.99
N ASP A 18 19.63 11.04 15.82
CA ASP A 18 20.71 10.05 15.62
C ASP A 18 21.96 10.38 16.45
N LEU A 19 22.23 11.67 16.66
CA LEU A 19 23.33 12.16 17.51
C LEU A 19 22.97 12.21 19.01
N GLY A 20 21.74 11.82 19.39
CA GLY A 20 21.26 11.91 20.78
C GLY A 20 21.07 13.36 21.26
N ILE A 21 20.85 14.29 20.33
CA ILE A 21 20.67 15.71 20.58
C ILE A 21 19.18 16.02 20.65
N GLU A 22 18.74 16.56 21.79
CA GLU A 22 17.36 17.02 21.94
C GLU A 22 17.13 18.33 21.19
N VAL A 23 16.18 18.31 20.25
CA VAL A 23 15.79 19.47 19.43
C VAL A 23 14.30 19.70 19.59
N THR A 24 13.90 20.93 19.91
CA THR A 24 12.49 21.30 20.01
C THR A 24 11.93 21.77 18.67
N ASP A 25 10.61 21.65 18.49
CA ASP A 25 9.93 22.02 17.25
C ASP A 25 10.06 23.51 16.91
N ASP A 26 10.20 24.37 17.93
CA ASP A 26 10.33 25.82 17.78
C ASP A 26 11.73 26.28 17.36
N MET A 27 12.74 25.41 17.42
CA MET A 27 14.10 25.77 17.02
C MET A 27 14.15 26.18 15.54
N THR A 28 14.98 27.17 15.25
CA THR A 28 15.25 27.58 13.88
C THR A 28 16.25 26.62 13.23
N PHE A 29 16.22 26.51 11.91
CA PHE A 29 17.18 25.72 11.14
C PHE A 29 18.64 26.06 11.48
N LEU A 30 18.94 27.35 11.62
CA LEU A 30 20.27 27.83 12.00
C LEU A 30 20.67 27.38 13.40
N ASN A 31 19.76 27.47 14.38
CA ASN A 31 20.02 27.03 15.75
C ASN A 31 20.29 25.53 15.81
N MET A 32 19.53 24.71 15.08
CA MET A 32 19.77 23.26 15.00
C MET A 32 21.14 22.95 14.40
N LYS A 33 21.49 23.60 13.28
CA LYS A 33 22.79 23.44 12.64
C LYS A 33 23.95 23.77 13.59
N ASP A 34 23.83 24.89 14.28
CA ASP A 34 24.84 25.33 15.25
C ASP A 34 24.97 24.35 16.41
N LEU A 35 23.85 23.80 16.90
CA LEU A 35 23.83 22.88 18.02
C LEU A 35 24.45 21.52 17.65
N ILE A 36 24.20 21.03 16.44
CA ILE A 36 24.85 19.84 15.88
C ILE A 36 26.37 20.06 15.76
N ILE A 37 26.82 21.17 15.17
CA ILE A 37 28.26 21.45 14.98
C ILE A 37 28.98 21.65 16.31
N LYS A 38 28.33 22.25 17.30
CA LYS A 38 28.92 22.51 18.63
C LYS A 38 28.90 21.28 19.54
N ASN A 39 28.25 20.19 19.14
CA ASN A 39 28.22 18.99 19.95
C ASN A 39 29.61 18.33 20.01
N ALA A 40 30.00 17.85 21.19
CA ALA A 40 31.27 17.16 21.41
C ALA A 40 31.42 15.88 20.57
N SER A 41 30.32 15.23 20.22
CA SER A 41 30.28 14.04 19.37
C SER A 41 30.14 14.37 17.87
N TYR A 42 30.29 15.63 17.47
CA TYR A 42 30.20 16.01 16.06
C TYR A 42 31.34 15.38 15.25
N ASP A 43 30.96 14.52 14.30
CA ASP A 43 31.83 14.03 13.25
C ASP A 43 31.20 14.39 11.90
N ALA A 44 31.92 15.18 11.10
CA ALA A 44 31.45 15.67 9.81
C ALA A 44 31.14 14.54 8.83
N ASN A 45 31.98 13.50 8.78
CA ASN A 45 31.80 12.38 7.84
C ASN A 45 30.60 11.52 8.25
N PHE A 46 30.44 11.30 9.56
CA PHE A 46 29.28 10.61 10.09
C PHE A 46 27.99 11.39 9.80
N CYS A 47 27.97 12.68 10.09
CA CYS A 47 26.79 13.53 9.85
C CYS A 47 26.42 13.61 8.36
N GLU A 48 27.43 13.68 7.48
CA GLU A 48 27.20 13.65 6.04
C GLU A 48 26.61 12.30 5.61
N SER A 49 27.16 11.18 6.10
CA SER A 49 26.63 9.84 5.84
C SER A 49 25.17 9.70 6.30
N CYS A 50 24.86 10.10 7.54
CA CYS A 50 23.50 10.11 8.07
C CYS A 50 22.55 10.93 7.19
N LEU A 51 22.95 12.14 6.78
CA LEU A 51 22.10 12.96 5.91
C LEU A 51 21.90 12.35 4.53
N THR A 52 22.92 11.73 3.95
CA THR A 52 22.74 11.03 2.66
C THR A 52 21.74 9.88 2.77
N PHE A 53 21.76 9.15 3.90
CA PHE A 53 20.78 8.11 4.18
C PHE A 53 19.37 8.69 4.33
N ILE A 54 19.20 9.72 5.16
CA ILE A 54 17.91 10.42 5.36
C ILE A 54 17.33 10.90 4.02
N PHE A 55 18.16 11.50 3.16
CA PHE A 55 17.72 11.94 1.83
C PHE A 55 17.27 10.77 0.95
N SER A 56 17.98 9.65 1.01
CA SER A 56 17.64 8.46 0.25
C SER A 56 16.31 7.85 0.70
N GLU A 57 16.07 7.80 2.01
CA GLU A 57 14.85 7.29 2.62
C GLU A 57 13.65 8.17 2.26
N ARG A 58 13.77 9.50 2.41
CA ARG A 58 12.74 10.46 2.01
C ARG A 58 12.33 10.30 0.55
N LYS A 59 13.31 10.11 -0.35
CA LYS A 59 13.05 9.89 -1.76
C LYS A 59 12.35 8.56 -2.03
N ALA A 60 12.76 7.50 -1.32
CA ALA A 60 12.12 6.19 -1.44
C ALA A 60 10.65 6.25 -0.99
N GLU A 61 10.38 6.89 0.14
CA GLU A 61 9.03 7.09 0.67
C GLU A 61 8.15 7.89 -0.31
N GLU A 62 8.66 8.99 -0.87
CA GLU A 62 7.93 9.77 -1.88
C GLU A 62 7.60 8.93 -3.12
N THR A 63 8.53 8.10 -3.59
CA THR A 63 8.26 7.20 -4.73
C THR A 63 7.21 6.15 -4.40
N LEU A 64 7.25 5.59 -3.19
CA LEU A 64 6.30 4.59 -2.72
C LEU A 64 4.89 5.17 -2.59
N GLN A 65 4.77 6.37 -2.03
CA GLN A 65 3.49 7.08 -1.93
C GLN A 65 2.91 7.42 -3.31
N ARG A 66 3.76 7.87 -4.24
CA ARG A 66 3.33 8.14 -5.62
C ARG A 66 2.83 6.87 -6.32
N ASP A 67 3.53 5.75 -6.15
CA ASP A 67 3.15 4.46 -6.75
C ASP A 67 1.86 3.92 -6.14
N GLN A 68 1.64 4.09 -4.83
CA GLN A 68 0.38 3.73 -4.17
C GLN A 68 -0.78 4.57 -4.71
N LEU A 69 -0.61 5.89 -4.81
CA LEU A 69 -1.63 6.78 -5.36
C LEU A 69 -1.97 6.45 -6.83
N GLU A 70 -0.96 6.06 -7.62
CA GLU A 70 -1.18 5.64 -9.01
C GLU A 70 -1.94 4.31 -9.09
N LYS A 71 -1.62 3.34 -8.22
CA LYS A 71 -2.36 2.07 -8.11
C LYS A 71 -3.82 2.30 -7.70
N GLU A 72 -4.06 3.17 -6.73
CA GLU A 72 -5.43 3.52 -6.29
C GLU A 72 -6.23 4.15 -7.44
N ARG A 73 -5.65 5.11 -8.16
CA ARG A 73 -6.28 5.72 -9.34
C ARG A 73 -6.59 4.71 -10.43
N ASN A 74 -5.67 3.78 -10.69
CA ASN A 74 -5.87 2.74 -11.70
C ASN A 74 -6.99 1.76 -11.30
N PHE A 75 -7.06 1.40 -10.02
CA PHE A 75 -8.13 0.55 -9.50
C PHE A 75 -9.51 1.20 -9.62
N GLU A 76 -9.62 2.50 -9.29
CA GLU A 76 -10.86 3.24 -9.41
C GLU A 76 -11.37 3.31 -10.86
N LEU A 77 -10.46 3.45 -11.84
CA LEU A 77 -10.78 3.43 -13.27
C LEU A 77 -11.12 2.03 -13.80
N GLU A 78 -10.63 0.97 -13.17
CA GLU A 78 -10.90 -0.41 -13.60
C GLU A 78 -12.28 -0.90 -13.15
N LYS A 79 -12.76 -0.44 -11.99
CA LYS A 79 -14.10 -0.74 -11.47
C LYS A 79 -15.24 -0.50 -12.49
N PRO A 80 -15.36 0.67 -13.15
CA PRO A 80 -16.40 0.90 -14.16
C PRO A 80 -16.15 0.10 -15.45
N LYS A 81 -14.90 -0.21 -15.81
CA LYS A 81 -14.60 -1.06 -16.99
C LYS A 81 -15.11 -2.48 -16.78
N ILE A 82 -14.94 -3.04 -15.59
CA ILE A 82 -15.49 -4.37 -15.24
C ILE A 82 -17.01 -4.32 -15.24
N GLN A 83 -17.61 -3.28 -14.65
CA GLN A 83 -19.06 -3.13 -14.63
C GLN A 83 -19.66 -2.99 -16.04
N ALA A 84 -19.00 -2.22 -16.92
CA ALA A 84 -19.42 -2.06 -18.31
C ALA A 84 -19.24 -3.35 -19.14
N LYS A 85 -18.18 -4.12 -18.91
CA LYS A 85 -18.00 -5.45 -19.53
C LYS A 85 -19.04 -6.46 -19.03
N GLN A 86 -19.40 -6.42 -17.76
CA GLN A 86 -20.46 -7.27 -17.21
C GLN A 86 -21.82 -6.91 -17.81
N SER A 87 -22.15 -5.62 -17.92
CA SER A 87 -23.39 -5.18 -18.56
C SER A 87 -23.43 -5.53 -20.04
N SER A 88 -22.34 -5.37 -20.80
CA SER A 88 -22.30 -5.74 -22.23
C SER A 88 -22.35 -7.25 -22.46
N THR A 89 -21.78 -8.06 -21.56
CA THR A 89 -21.91 -9.52 -21.60
C THR A 89 -23.36 -9.95 -21.34
N ILE A 90 -24.04 -9.30 -20.40
CA ILE A 90 -25.46 -9.55 -20.10
C ILE A 90 -26.37 -9.06 -21.25
N GLU A 91 -26.04 -7.94 -21.90
CA GLU A 91 -26.76 -7.43 -23.08
C GLU A 91 -26.60 -8.33 -24.29
N SER A 92 -25.39 -8.85 -24.54
CA SER A 92 -25.12 -9.84 -25.59
C SER A 92 -25.85 -11.17 -25.35
N LEU A 93 -25.99 -11.60 -24.09
CA LEU A 93 -26.78 -12.76 -23.70
C LEU A 93 -28.30 -12.55 -23.87
N LYS A 94 -28.78 -11.31 -23.90
CA LYS A 94 -30.19 -10.99 -24.19
C LYS A 94 -30.50 -10.88 -25.68
N SER A 95 -29.50 -10.66 -26.53
CA SER A 95 -29.66 -10.66 -28.00
C SER A 95 -29.50 -12.03 -28.64
N SER A 96 -29.05 -13.04 -27.89
CA SER A 96 -28.95 -14.43 -28.37
C SER A 96 -30.09 -15.27 -27.80
N ASP A 97 -31.33 -14.88 -28.10
CA ASP A 97 -32.47 -15.80 -28.09
C ASP A 97 -32.36 -16.76 -29.29
N GLU A 98 -31.31 -17.60 -29.27
CA GLU A 98 -31.35 -18.96 -29.82
C GLU A 98 -30.04 -19.66 -29.42
N ILE A 99 -30.19 -20.75 -28.68
CA ILE A 99 -29.13 -21.70 -28.29
C ILE A 99 -28.21 -21.25 -27.14
N CYS A 100 -28.80 -20.97 -25.98
CA CYS A 100 -28.13 -21.25 -24.71
C CYS A 100 -29.08 -22.13 -23.86
N PRO A 101 -28.79 -23.43 -23.65
CA PRO A 101 -29.64 -24.25 -22.81
C PRO A 101 -29.52 -23.68 -21.39
N ARG A 102 -30.62 -23.12 -20.87
CA ARG A 102 -30.68 -22.66 -19.47
C ARG A 102 -30.29 -23.83 -18.58
N PHE A 103 -29.08 -23.80 -18.03
CA PHE A 103 -28.62 -24.80 -17.08
C PHE A 103 -29.47 -24.68 -15.83
N ASN A 104 -30.47 -25.57 -15.73
CA ASN A 104 -31.31 -25.66 -14.56
C ASN A 104 -30.51 -26.42 -13.50
N LEU A 105 -29.92 -25.67 -12.56
CA LEU A 105 -29.13 -26.22 -11.45
C LEU A 105 -29.90 -27.29 -10.65
N GLN A 106 -31.23 -27.15 -10.50
CA GLN A 106 -32.05 -28.15 -9.82
C GLN A 106 -32.08 -29.50 -10.57
N ARG A 107 -31.84 -29.50 -11.89
CA ARG A 107 -31.76 -30.71 -12.71
C ARG A 107 -30.37 -31.34 -12.71
N MET A 108 -29.34 -30.60 -12.30
CA MET A 108 -27.95 -31.08 -12.24
C MET A 108 -27.58 -31.60 -10.85
N LEU A 109 -28.27 -31.16 -9.81
CA LEU A 109 -28.11 -31.70 -8.48
C LEU A 109 -28.80 -33.08 -8.38
N PRO A 110 -28.15 -34.09 -7.77
CA PRO A 110 -28.83 -35.33 -7.43
C PRO A 110 -30.06 -35.00 -6.59
N GLN A 111 -31.24 -35.47 -7.00
CA GLN A 111 -32.43 -35.33 -6.19
C GLN A 111 -32.32 -36.30 -5.02
N PHE A 112 -31.91 -35.78 -3.86
CA PHE A 112 -31.93 -36.55 -2.63
C PHE A 112 -33.39 -36.69 -2.20
N GLU A 113 -33.89 -37.92 -2.21
CA GLU A 113 -35.20 -38.24 -1.64
C GLU A 113 -35.17 -37.92 -0.14
N LYS A 114 -36.17 -37.20 0.36
CA LYS A 114 -36.26 -36.83 1.78
C LYS A 114 -36.36 -38.04 2.71
N ASP A 115 -36.75 -39.19 2.17
CA ASP A 115 -36.93 -40.45 2.89
C ASP A 115 -35.80 -41.45 2.60
N GLY A 116 -34.72 -41.01 1.93
CA GLY A 116 -33.52 -41.80 1.74
C GLY A 116 -32.85 -42.06 3.10
N ASP A 117 -32.94 -43.30 3.56
CA ASP A 117 -32.44 -43.79 4.84
C ASP A 117 -30.97 -43.38 5.08
N MET A 118 -30.78 -42.29 5.85
CA MET A 118 -29.48 -41.76 6.25
C MET A 118 -28.77 -42.68 7.27
N ASP A 119 -29.42 -43.76 7.72
CA ASP A 119 -28.85 -44.68 8.70
C ASP A 119 -27.72 -45.56 8.12
N LEU A 120 -27.59 -45.66 6.79
CA LEU A 120 -26.55 -46.49 6.19
C LEU A 120 -25.15 -45.86 6.23
N TYR A 121 -25.04 -44.53 6.31
CA TYR A 121 -23.75 -43.83 6.32
C TYR A 121 -23.17 -43.60 7.73
N LEU A 122 -23.92 -43.94 8.78
CA LEU A 122 -23.46 -43.83 10.18
C LEU A 122 -23.02 -45.17 10.78
N LYS A 123 -23.08 -46.28 10.04
CA LYS A 123 -22.66 -47.63 10.48
C LYS A 123 -21.27 -48.07 9.98
N LEU A 124 -20.31 -47.15 10.05
CA LEU A 124 -18.88 -47.46 10.03
C LEU A 124 -18.23 -46.91 11.31
N CYS A 125 -18.59 -47.54 12.42
CA CYS A 125 -17.80 -47.66 13.64
C CYS A 125 -17.92 -49.12 14.10
#